data_AF-A0A932ZJG4-F1
#
_entry.id   AF-A0A932ZJG4-F1
#
_cell.length_a   1.000
_cell.length_b   1.000
_cell.length_c   1.000
_cell.angle_alpha   90.00
_cell.angle_beta   90.00
_cell.angle_gamma   90.00
#
_symmetry.space_group_name_H-M   'P 1'
#
loop_
_entity.id
_entity.type
_entity.pdbx_description
1 polymer ?
#
loop_
_entity_poly.entity_id
_entity_poly.type
_entity_poly.pdbx_seq_one_letter_code
_entity_poly.pdbx_strand_id
1 'polypeptide(L)'
;MNKLLIALLILLLPFMANARSSKNDKIRTSGGVNIGGSGFSIDASFDPRLDKLIPGYRILNVALINASLDIIPLHPEKDKWFAHLGKGKKVSGVIDLRRADPETWSKLPERVRQKIAYPLALPIGANLVVDLFFPSGTPLEKLTQVSVRLDALKTTIEVLVRE
;
A
#
# COMPACT_ATOMS: atom_id res chain seq x y z
N MET A 1 31.82 -51.02 2.34
CA MET A 1 30.57 -50.23 2.51
C MET A 1 30.51 -49.71 3.94
N ASN A 2 31.43 -48.85 4.35
CA ASN A 2 31.57 -47.40 4.06
C ASN A 2 30.97 -46.52 5.16
N LYS A 3 31.41 -46.74 6.41
CA LYS A 3 31.23 -45.79 7.52
C LYS A 3 31.79 -44.39 7.17
N LEU A 4 32.79 -44.34 6.28
CA LEU A 4 33.36 -43.10 5.73
C LEU A 4 32.35 -42.28 4.89
N LEU A 5 31.39 -42.94 4.24
CA LEU A 5 30.44 -42.30 3.31
C LEU A 5 29.22 -41.74 4.07
N ILE A 6 28.90 -42.34 5.22
CA ILE A 6 27.89 -41.81 6.17
C ILE A 6 28.42 -40.56 6.87
N ALA A 7 29.70 -40.54 7.26
CA ALA A 7 30.33 -39.36 7.86
C ALA A 7 30.38 -38.17 6.88
N LEU A 8 30.62 -38.42 5.60
CA LEU A 8 30.63 -37.40 4.54
C LEU A 8 29.24 -36.79 4.30
N LEU A 9 28.17 -37.59 4.42
CA LEU A 9 26.79 -37.13 4.21
C LEU A 9 26.30 -36.21 5.35
N ILE A 10 26.76 -36.45 6.59
CA ILE A 10 26.39 -35.64 7.75
C ILE A 10 27.14 -34.29 7.76
N LEU A 11 28.35 -34.25 7.19
CA LEU A 11 29.16 -33.02 7.11
C LEU A 11 28.65 -32.00 6.07
N LEU A 12 27.77 -32.42 5.15
CA LEU A 12 27.17 -31.55 4.12
C LEU A 12 25.86 -30.88 4.57
N LEU A 13 25.27 -31.31 5.69
CA LEU A 13 24.00 -30.77 6.19
C LEU A 13 24.05 -29.36 6.82
N PRO A 14 25.17 -28.78 7.30
CA PRO A 14 25.15 -27.42 7.85
C PRO A 14 25.25 -26.31 6.80
N PHE A 15 25.54 -26.62 5.52
CA PHE A 15 25.59 -25.60 4.45
C PHE A 15 24.22 -25.24 3.87
N MET A 16 23.15 -25.92 4.27
CA MET A 16 21.77 -25.48 4.02
C MET A 16 21.21 -24.64 5.18
N ALA A 17 22.09 -23.98 5.95
CA ALA A 17 21.70 -22.92 6.86
C ALA A 17 21.09 -21.78 6.05
N ASN A 18 19.77 -21.83 5.94
CA ASN A 18 18.88 -20.80 5.41
C ASN A 18 19.46 -19.39 5.50
N ALA A 19 19.99 -18.88 4.39
CA ALA A 19 20.05 -17.45 4.15
C ALA A 19 18.62 -16.96 3.98
N ARG A 20 17.89 -16.87 5.11
CA ARG A 20 16.61 -16.20 5.20
C ARG A 20 16.93 -14.73 4.96
N SER A 21 16.93 -14.31 3.69
CA SER A 21 16.98 -12.90 3.29
C SER A 21 15.71 -12.25 3.81
N SER A 22 15.76 -11.90 5.09
CA SER A 22 14.79 -11.06 5.79
C SER A 22 15.13 -9.59 5.51
N LYS A 23 15.51 -9.25 4.29
CA LYS A 23 15.38 -7.88 3.83
C LYS A 23 13.92 -7.74 3.43
N ASN A 24 13.17 -6.99 4.23
CA ASN A 24 11.95 -6.36 3.75
C ASN A 24 12.34 -5.56 2.51
N ASP A 25 12.25 -6.16 1.32
CA ASP A 25 12.52 -5.49 0.07
C ASP A 25 11.53 -4.36 -0.03
N LYS A 26 12.04 -3.16 0.20
CA LYS A 26 11.31 -1.91 0.01
C LYS A 26 11.65 -1.44 -1.39
N ILE A 27 10.63 -1.28 -2.22
CA ILE A 27 10.80 -0.71 -3.55
C ILE A 27 10.47 0.77 -3.45
N ARG A 28 11.45 1.63 -3.71
CA ARG A 28 11.26 3.08 -3.72
C ARG A 28 11.22 3.58 -5.17
N THR A 29 10.18 4.33 -5.52
CA THR A 29 9.98 4.91 -6.85
C THR A 29 9.35 6.29 -6.78
N SER A 30 9.32 7.01 -7.89
CA SER A 30 8.54 8.25 -8.03
C SER A 30 7.09 7.94 -8.39
N GLY A 31 6.14 8.80 -7.98
CA GLY A 31 4.73 8.70 -8.36
C GLY A 31 4.53 8.51 -9.86
N GLY A 32 3.58 7.67 -10.25
CA GLY A 32 3.24 7.38 -11.65
C GLY A 32 4.29 6.61 -12.45
N VAL A 33 5.38 6.14 -11.82
CA VAL A 33 6.41 5.31 -12.48
C VAL A 33 6.16 3.84 -12.20
N ASN A 34 6.40 3.01 -13.21
CA ASN A 34 6.30 1.55 -13.11
C ASN A 34 7.24 1.00 -12.03
N ILE A 35 6.67 0.27 -11.07
CA ILE A 35 7.34 -0.28 -9.90
C ILE A 35 8.07 -1.56 -10.31
N GLY A 36 9.38 -1.50 -10.45
CA GLY A 36 10.21 -2.69 -10.69
C GLY A 36 9.89 -3.46 -11.98
N GLY A 37 9.35 -2.79 -13.00
CA GLY A 37 8.95 -3.42 -14.27
C GLY A 37 7.69 -4.29 -14.18
N SER A 38 6.98 -4.29 -13.05
CA SER A 38 5.82 -5.15 -12.80
C SER A 38 4.57 -4.78 -13.58
N GLY A 39 4.53 -3.63 -14.26
CA GLY A 39 3.28 -3.11 -14.84
C GLY A 39 2.43 -2.36 -13.82
N PHE A 40 2.81 -2.32 -12.55
CA PHE A 40 2.07 -1.61 -11.51
C PHE A 40 2.67 -0.23 -11.25
N SER A 41 1.83 0.80 -11.14
CA SER A 41 2.25 2.15 -10.78
C SER A 41 1.28 2.74 -9.75
N ILE A 42 1.80 3.59 -8.88
CA ILE A 42 1.04 4.30 -7.86
C ILE A 42 1.37 5.77 -7.98
N ASP A 43 0.36 6.63 -7.88
CA ASP A 43 0.53 8.07 -7.74
C ASP A 43 -0.39 8.60 -6.64
N ALA A 44 0.00 9.67 -5.96
CA ALA A 44 -0.78 10.22 -4.87
C ALA A 44 -0.83 11.73 -4.95
N SER A 45 -2.03 12.28 -4.77
CA SER A 45 -2.29 13.72 -4.82
C SER A 45 -3.21 14.12 -3.69
N PHE A 46 -2.85 15.21 -3.01
CA PHE A 46 -3.68 15.82 -1.98
C PHE A 46 -4.41 17.05 -2.54
N ASP A 47 -5.74 17.07 -2.44
CA ASP A 47 -6.56 18.24 -2.80
C ASP A 47 -7.31 18.77 -1.56
N PRO A 48 -6.94 19.96 -1.03
CA PRO A 48 -7.56 20.53 0.17
C PRO A 48 -9.05 20.86 -0.02
N ARG A 49 -9.55 20.93 -1.26
CA ARG A 49 -10.98 21.15 -1.53
C ARG A 49 -11.83 19.95 -1.09
N LEU A 50 -11.21 18.77 -0.92
CA LEU A 50 -11.90 17.54 -0.52
C LEU A 50 -11.97 17.35 1.01
N ASP A 51 -11.24 18.14 1.80
CA ASP A 51 -11.14 18.01 3.28
C ASP A 51 -12.46 18.17 4.04
N LYS A 52 -13.50 18.70 3.39
CA LYS A 52 -14.83 18.91 4.01
C LYS A 52 -15.88 17.91 3.56
N LEU A 53 -15.52 16.98 2.66
CA LEU A 53 -16.46 16.00 2.14
C LEU A 53 -16.85 14.97 3.21
N ILE A 54 -15.92 14.62 4.09
CA ILE A 54 -16.14 13.64 5.15
C ILE A 54 -15.81 14.30 6.49
N PRO A 55 -16.80 14.51 7.38
CA PRO A 55 -16.59 15.17 8.65
C PRO A 55 -15.49 14.50 9.48
N GLY A 56 -14.51 15.29 9.95
CA GLY A 56 -13.42 14.79 10.78
C GLY A 56 -12.23 14.20 10.01
N TYR A 57 -12.30 14.11 8.67
CA TYR A 57 -11.25 13.51 7.85
C TYR A 57 -10.74 14.45 6.75
N ARG A 58 -9.45 14.33 6.46
CA ARG A 58 -8.80 14.78 5.23
C ARG A 58 -8.62 13.59 4.30
N ILE A 59 -8.66 13.85 3.00
CA ILE A 59 -8.64 12.80 1.97
C ILE A 59 -7.37 12.92 1.15
N LEU A 60 -6.64 11.80 1.03
CA LEU A 60 -5.55 11.66 0.08
C LEU A 60 -6.00 10.71 -1.03
N ASN A 61 -6.04 11.20 -2.27
CA ASN A 61 -6.35 10.37 -3.41
C ASN A 61 -5.10 9.65 -3.87
N VAL A 62 -5.20 8.34 -4.09
CA VAL A 62 -4.11 7.51 -4.61
C VAL A 62 -4.58 6.81 -5.87
N ALA A 63 -3.97 7.14 -7.00
CA ALA A 63 -4.17 6.45 -8.25
C ALA A 63 -3.36 5.15 -8.27
N LEU A 64 -4.02 4.05 -8.61
CA LEU A 64 -3.45 2.73 -8.83
C LEU A 64 -3.63 2.36 -10.30
N ILE A 65 -2.50 2.11 -10.97
CA ILE A 65 -2.48 1.76 -12.39
C ILE A 65 -1.92 0.36 -12.53
N ASN A 66 -2.68 -0.53 -13.16
CA ASN A 66 -2.25 -1.90 -13.46
C ASN A 66 -2.15 -2.10 -14.97
N ALA A 67 -0.95 -1.90 -15.52
CA ALA A 67 -0.56 -2.26 -16.87
C ALA A 67 0.08 -3.65 -16.96
N SER A 68 -0.03 -4.49 -15.92
CA SER A 68 0.43 -5.88 -15.94
C SER A 68 -0.59 -6.78 -16.63
N LEU A 69 -0.25 -8.07 -16.81
CA LEU A 69 -1.16 -9.10 -17.31
C LEU A 69 -1.91 -9.83 -16.20
N ASP A 70 -1.70 -9.47 -14.94
CA ASP A 70 -2.29 -10.11 -13.77
C ASP A 70 -3.31 -9.20 -13.08
N ILE A 71 -4.33 -9.80 -12.47
CA ILE A 71 -5.22 -9.08 -11.54
C ILE A 71 -4.51 -8.97 -10.19
N ILE A 72 -4.43 -7.76 -9.62
CA ILE A 72 -3.82 -7.56 -8.30
C ILE A 72 -4.94 -7.58 -7.24
N PRO A 73 -5.03 -8.61 -6.38
CA PRO A 73 -6.05 -8.64 -5.34
C PRO A 73 -5.72 -7.64 -4.23
N LEU A 74 -6.73 -6.90 -3.79
CA LEU A 74 -6.63 -5.88 -2.76
C LEU A 74 -7.44 -6.33 -1.55
N HIS A 75 -6.85 -6.18 -0.37
CA HIS A 75 -7.37 -6.75 0.87
C HIS A 75 -7.50 -5.66 1.93
N PRO A 76 -8.69 -5.06 2.15
CA PRO A 76 -8.84 -3.96 3.10
C PRO A 76 -8.44 -4.33 4.54
N GLU A 77 -8.49 -5.61 4.89
CA GLU A 77 -8.09 -6.12 6.21
C GLU A 77 -6.57 -6.23 6.40
N LYS A 78 -5.82 -6.35 5.30
CA LYS A 78 -4.40 -6.73 5.32
C LYS A 78 -3.50 -5.65 4.73
N ASP A 79 -4.00 -4.89 3.77
CA ASP A 79 -3.29 -3.81 3.13
C ASP A 79 -3.09 -2.66 4.12
N LYS A 80 -1.88 -2.10 4.13
CA LYS A 80 -1.52 -1.01 5.04
C LYS A 80 -0.98 0.17 4.26
N TRP A 81 -1.62 1.32 4.43
CA TRP A 81 -1.26 2.57 3.78
C TRP A 81 -0.71 3.56 4.79
N PHE A 82 0.31 4.31 4.39
CA PHE A 82 0.91 5.33 5.24
C PHE A 82 1.26 6.56 4.43
N ALA A 83 0.93 7.74 4.97
CA ALA A 83 1.47 9.01 4.54
C ALA A 83 2.75 9.31 5.31
N HIS A 84 3.80 9.71 4.59
CA HIS A 84 5.03 10.25 5.15
C HIS A 84 5.00 11.75 4.94
N LEU A 85 5.08 12.46 6.05
CA LEU A 85 5.02 13.90 6.12
C LEU A 85 6.45 14.44 6.34
N GLY A 86 6.64 15.75 6.15
CA GLY A 86 7.90 16.42 6.46
C GLY A 86 8.46 16.03 7.84
N LYS A 87 9.80 15.97 7.94
CA LYS A 87 10.55 15.50 9.13
C LYS A 87 10.39 14.01 9.46
N GLY A 88 10.02 13.18 8.48
CA GLY A 88 9.96 11.72 8.63
C GLY A 88 8.78 11.22 9.46
N LYS A 89 7.78 12.07 9.73
CA LYS A 89 6.57 11.66 10.46
C LYS A 89 5.74 10.74 9.57
N LYS A 90 5.52 9.51 10.03
CA LYS A 90 4.70 8.50 9.36
C LYS A 90 3.33 8.41 10.03
N VAL A 91 2.26 8.50 9.25
CA VAL A 91 0.86 8.42 9.71
C VAL A 91 0.13 7.33 8.94
N SER A 92 -0.62 6.48 9.64
CA SER A 92 -1.44 5.44 8.99
C SER A 92 -2.66 6.06 8.34
N GLY A 93 -2.93 5.70 7.08
CA GLY A 93 -4.17 6.03 6.39
C GLY A 93 -5.25 4.99 6.69
N VAL A 94 -6.50 5.44 6.83
CA VAL A 94 -7.67 4.58 6.91
C VAL A 94 -8.15 4.30 5.48
N ILE A 95 -8.36 3.04 5.13
CA ILE A 95 -8.85 2.63 3.80
C ILE A 95 -10.29 2.16 3.81
N ASP A 96 -10.76 1.68 4.96
CA ASP A 96 -12.14 1.26 5.16
C ASP A 96 -12.77 2.09 6.27
N LEU A 97 -13.38 3.21 5.85
CA LEU A 97 -14.08 4.11 6.76
C LEU A 97 -15.31 3.43 7.38
N ARG A 98 -15.97 2.49 6.69
CA ARG A 98 -17.12 1.77 7.22
C ARG A 98 -16.76 0.99 8.47
N ARG A 99 -15.58 0.38 8.49
CA ARG A 99 -15.08 -0.37 9.63
C ARG A 99 -14.45 0.52 10.70
N ALA A 100 -13.68 1.54 10.30
CA ALA A 100 -12.96 2.40 11.22
C ALA A 100 -13.86 3.39 11.96
N ASP A 101 -14.86 3.94 11.28
CA ASP A 101 -15.80 4.94 11.81
C ASP A 101 -17.20 4.74 11.20
N PRO A 102 -17.94 3.73 11.69
CA PRO A 102 -19.26 3.39 11.17
C PRO A 102 -20.28 4.53 11.36
N GLU A 103 -20.10 5.37 12.38
CA GLU A 103 -20.97 6.51 12.63
C GLU A 103 -20.83 7.54 11.53
N THR A 104 -19.61 7.99 11.22
CA THR A 104 -19.35 8.91 10.11
C THR A 104 -19.77 8.30 8.78
N TRP A 105 -19.47 7.01 8.55
CA TRP A 105 -19.88 6.29 7.34
C TRP A 105 -21.40 6.30 7.12
N SER A 106 -22.19 6.07 8.19
CA SER A 106 -23.65 6.02 8.10
C SER A 106 -24.28 7.35 7.68
N LYS A 107 -23.59 8.47 7.96
CA LYS A 107 -24.03 9.84 7.64
C LYS A 107 -23.73 10.23 6.19
N LEU A 108 -22.90 9.47 5.48
CA LEU A 108 -22.52 9.79 4.10
C LEU A 108 -23.67 9.49 3.12
N PRO A 109 -23.90 10.34 2.10
CA PRO A 109 -24.83 10.04 1.02
C PRO A 109 -24.48 8.71 0.35
N GLU A 110 -25.49 7.94 -0.06
CA GLU A 110 -25.28 6.62 -0.66
C GLU A 110 -24.34 6.67 -1.89
N ARG A 111 -24.49 7.69 -2.74
CA ARG A 111 -23.62 7.92 -3.89
C ARG A 111 -22.16 8.14 -3.52
N VAL A 112 -21.87 8.70 -2.34
CA VAL A 112 -20.51 8.87 -1.84
C VAL A 112 -19.97 7.54 -1.34
N ARG A 113 -20.76 6.81 -0.52
CA ARG A 113 -20.38 5.49 0.01
C ARG A 113 -19.98 4.49 -1.08
N GLN A 114 -20.67 4.51 -2.22
CA GLN A 114 -20.36 3.64 -3.36
C GLN A 114 -19.05 4.02 -4.08
N LYS A 115 -18.63 5.29 -4.02
CA LYS A 115 -17.44 5.80 -4.72
C LYS A 115 -16.15 5.68 -3.90
N ILE A 116 -16.25 5.83 -2.59
CA ILE A 116 -15.09 5.89 -1.70
C ILE A 116 -14.72 4.52 -1.09
N ALA A 117 -15.43 3.46 -1.48
CA ALA A 117 -15.18 2.12 -0.98
C ALA A 117 -13.84 1.57 -1.53
N TYR A 118 -13.06 0.93 -0.66
CA TYR A 118 -11.81 0.30 -1.07
C TYR A 118 -12.09 -0.86 -2.05
N PRO A 119 -11.45 -0.89 -3.24
CA PRO A 119 -11.65 -1.97 -4.20
C PRO A 119 -11.07 -3.29 -3.68
N LEU A 120 -11.66 -4.40 -4.11
CA LEU A 120 -11.21 -5.76 -3.75
C LEU A 120 -10.19 -6.33 -4.74
N ALA A 121 -10.05 -5.70 -5.91
CA ALA A 121 -9.09 -6.08 -6.92
C ALA A 121 -8.80 -4.90 -7.84
N LEU A 122 -7.61 -4.89 -8.43
CA LEU A 122 -7.21 -4.00 -9.49
C LEU A 122 -7.09 -4.82 -10.80
N PRO A 123 -8.09 -4.71 -11.70
CA PRO A 123 -8.12 -5.49 -12.94
C PRO A 123 -6.96 -5.16 -13.89
N ILE A 124 -6.77 -6.03 -14.89
CA ILE A 124 -5.82 -5.82 -15.99
C ILE A 124 -6.19 -4.53 -16.75
N GLY A 125 -5.20 -3.67 -17.00
CA GLY A 125 -5.38 -2.40 -17.70
C GLY A 125 -6.14 -1.32 -16.89
N ALA A 126 -6.46 -1.58 -15.63
CA ALA A 126 -7.27 -0.67 -14.84
C ALA A 126 -6.48 0.55 -14.33
N ASN A 127 -7.19 1.67 -14.24
CA ASN A 127 -6.79 2.87 -13.51
C ASN A 127 -7.89 3.18 -12.49
N LEU A 128 -7.59 2.97 -11.21
CA LEU A 128 -8.51 3.20 -10.11
C LEU A 128 -7.94 4.24 -9.15
N VAL A 129 -8.81 5.06 -8.57
CA VAL A 129 -8.44 5.97 -7.48
C VAL A 129 -8.98 5.40 -6.18
N VAL A 130 -8.13 5.30 -5.17
CA VAL A 130 -8.52 4.95 -3.81
C VAL A 130 -8.37 6.17 -2.91
N ASP A 131 -9.35 6.35 -2.01
CA ASP A 131 -9.37 7.44 -1.06
C ASP A 131 -8.81 6.94 0.29
N LEU A 132 -7.74 7.57 0.76
CA LEU A 132 -7.18 7.32 2.08
C LEU A 132 -7.65 8.43 3.03
N PHE A 133 -8.24 8.04 4.15
CA PHE A 133 -8.76 8.98 5.14
C PHE A 133 -7.76 9.18 6.28
N PHE A 134 -7.52 10.44 6.62
CA PHE A 134 -6.65 10.85 7.72
C PHE A 134 -7.42 11.77 8.66
N PRO A 135 -7.18 11.76 9.98
CA PRO A 135 -7.82 12.71 10.90
C PRO A 135 -7.59 14.16 10.47
N SER A 136 -8.58 15.03 10.70
CA SER A 136 -8.59 16.45 10.29
C SER A 136 -7.33 17.25 10.65
N GLY A 137 -6.65 16.91 11.75
CA GLY A 137 -5.39 17.54 12.18
C GLY A 137 -4.12 17.05 11.46
N THR A 138 -4.22 16.11 10.53
CA THR A 138 -3.06 15.55 9.81
C THR A 138 -2.58 16.53 8.74
N PRO A 139 -1.33 17.04 8.77
CA PRO A 139 -0.87 18.06 7.83
C PRO A 139 -0.48 17.46 6.45
N LEU A 140 -1.47 17.05 5.65
CA LEU A 140 -1.27 16.43 4.33
C LEU A 140 -0.63 17.38 3.30
N GLU A 141 -0.67 18.69 3.51
CA GLU A 141 0.08 19.66 2.72
C GLU A 141 1.61 19.50 2.84
N LYS A 142 2.08 18.75 3.84
CA LYS A 142 3.50 18.40 4.02
C LYS A 142 3.81 16.98 3.56
N LEU A 143 2.94 16.36 2.76
CA LEU A 143 3.12 15.02 2.23
C LEU A 143 4.34 14.99 1.31
N THR A 144 5.28 14.09 1.59
CA THR A 144 6.46 13.86 0.77
C THR A 144 6.45 12.49 0.09
N GLN A 145 5.78 11.52 0.70
CA GLN A 145 5.76 10.15 0.23
C GLN A 145 4.52 9.41 0.71
N VAL A 146 4.04 8.48 -0.10
CA VAL A 146 3.07 7.46 0.31
C VAL A 146 3.79 6.12 0.33
N SER A 147 3.54 5.30 1.35
CA SER A 147 3.98 3.91 1.33
C SER A 147 2.83 2.96 1.54
N VAL A 148 2.83 1.87 0.78
CA VAL A 148 1.84 0.81 0.89
C VAL A 148 2.52 -0.53 1.09
N ARG A 149 1.93 -1.37 1.93
CA ARG A 149 2.19 -2.80 1.98
C ARG A 149 0.92 -3.51 1.52
N LEU A 150 0.93 -3.99 0.27
CA LEU A 150 -0.14 -4.81 -0.28
C LEU A 150 0.10 -6.27 0.07
N ASP A 151 -0.92 -6.98 0.55
CA ASP A 151 -0.78 -8.41 0.87
C ASP A 151 -0.43 -9.24 -0.36
N ALA A 152 -0.92 -8.86 -1.54
CA ALA A 152 -0.68 -9.55 -2.79
C ALA A 152 0.81 -9.55 -3.20
N LEU A 153 1.48 -8.42 -3.02
CA LEU A 153 2.84 -8.23 -3.52
C LEU A 153 3.91 -8.61 -2.49
N LYS A 154 3.53 -8.83 -1.22
CA LYS A 154 4.41 -9.19 -0.10
C LYS A 154 5.61 -8.24 0.11
N THR A 155 5.59 -7.07 -0.50
CA THR A 155 6.62 -6.01 -0.45
C THR A 155 6.02 -4.70 0.06
N THR A 156 6.88 -3.79 0.52
CA THR A 156 6.49 -2.40 0.81
C THR A 156 6.93 -1.53 -0.35
N ILE A 157 5.98 -0.81 -0.93
CA ILE A 157 6.22 0.13 -2.02
C ILE A 157 6.21 1.53 -1.43
N GLU A 158 7.24 2.30 -1.73
CA GLU A 158 7.44 3.68 -1.29
C GLU A 158 7.43 4.59 -2.53
N VAL A 159 6.50 5.53 -2.56
CA VAL A 159 6.20 6.38 -3.70
C VAL A 159 6.42 7.83 -3.31
N LEU A 160 7.37 8.51 -3.96
CA LEU A 160 7.60 9.93 -3.76
C LEU A 160 6.52 10.72 -4.49
N VAL A 161 5.88 11.66 -3.77
CA VAL A 161 4.86 12.54 -4.34
C VAL A 161 5.55 13.57 -5.23
N ARG A 162 4.98 13.84 -6.42
CA ARG A 162 5.47 14.86 -7.33
C ARG A 162 4.92 16.23 -6.89
N GLU A 163 5.78 17.25 -6.95
CA GLU A 163 5.38 18.65 -6.73
C GLU A 163 4.48 19.17 -7.87
#